data_AF-A0A8I0CAF7-F1
#
_entry.id   AF-A0A8I0CAF7-F1
#
_cell.length_a   1.000
_cell.length_b   1.000
_cell.length_c   1.000
_cell.angle_alpha   90.00
_cell.angle_beta   90.00
_cell.angle_gamma   90.00
#
_symmetry.space_group_name_H-M   'P 1'
#
loop_
_entity.id
_entity.type
_entity.pdbx_description
1 polymer ?
#
loop_
_entity_poly.entity_id
_entity_poly.type
_entity_poly.pdbx_seq_one_letter_code
_entity_poly.pdbx_strand_id
1 'polypeptide(L)'
;MKFFAMSTAVALLLAGAANAGEAQNAQRQGTDAAAVEAVEARSERVVYVCDRSDETRRSFERQYGEAKFVTAEEALNGTAEAWSAPRCMTEGQAQKLTALMSR
;
A
#
# COMPACT_ATOMS: atom_id res chain seq x y z
N MET A 1 48.01 10.25 25.42
CA MET A 1 48.79 10.18 24.18
C MET A 1 47.84 10.53 23.04
N LYS A 2 47.59 11.82 22.77
CA LYS A 2 48.27 12.70 21.79
C LYS A 2 48.35 12.11 20.37
N PHE A 3 47.42 12.60 19.55
CA PHE A 3 47.51 13.07 18.15
C PHE A 3 48.17 12.17 17.09
N PHE A 4 47.37 11.80 16.09
CA PHE A 4 47.82 11.75 14.70
C PHE A 4 46.87 12.58 13.83
N ALA A 5 47.45 13.53 13.11
CA ALA A 5 46.84 14.42 12.13
C ALA A 5 47.55 14.23 10.79
N MET A 6 46.79 14.26 9.67
CA MET A 6 47.17 14.66 8.29
C MET A 6 46.06 14.14 7.34
N SER A 7 45.11 14.92 6.84
CA SER A 7 45.15 16.00 5.83
C SER A 7 45.63 15.58 4.43
N THR A 8 44.68 15.46 3.49
CA THR A 8 44.83 15.94 2.11
C THR A 8 43.49 16.47 1.62
N ALA A 9 43.44 17.79 1.45
CA ALA A 9 42.37 18.51 0.80
C ALA A 9 42.55 18.43 -0.72
N VAL A 10 41.48 18.13 -1.45
CA VAL A 10 41.39 18.40 -2.90
C VAL A 10 40.32 19.47 -3.08
N ALA A 11 40.75 20.58 -3.64
CA ALA A 11 39.95 21.76 -3.90
C ALA A 11 39.36 21.75 -5.32
N LEU A 12 38.20 22.39 -5.42
CA LEU A 12 37.67 23.13 -6.58
C LEU A 12 37.22 22.33 -7.81
N LEU A 13 35.91 22.21 -7.98
CA LEU A 13 35.28 22.43 -9.28
C LEU A 13 34.08 23.39 -9.15
N LEU A 14 34.31 24.58 -9.70
CA LEU A 14 33.44 25.39 -10.58
C LEU A 14 32.04 25.78 -10.10
N ALA A 15 31.87 27.11 -10.02
CA ALA A 15 30.62 27.83 -10.01
C ALA A 15 29.69 27.37 -11.15
N GLY A 16 28.54 26.79 -10.76
CA GLY A 16 27.35 26.67 -11.60
C GLY A 16 26.47 27.90 -11.39
N ALA A 17 26.22 28.62 -12.48
CA ALA A 17 25.46 29.84 -12.55
C ALA A 17 24.04 29.74 -11.93
N ALA A 18 23.60 30.92 -11.49
CA ALA A 18 22.25 31.26 -11.10
C ALA A 18 21.18 30.52 -11.91
N ASN A 19 20.29 29.82 -11.21
CA ASN A 19 18.96 29.57 -11.71
C ASN A 19 18.00 30.32 -10.79
N ALA A 20 17.63 31.52 -11.22
CA ALA A 20 16.39 32.16 -10.83
C ALA A 20 15.25 31.21 -11.24
N GLY A 21 14.70 30.50 -10.26
CA GLY A 21 13.66 29.49 -10.46
C GLY A 21 12.67 29.45 -9.30
N GLU A 22 12.51 30.54 -8.55
CA GLU A 22 11.45 30.69 -7.55
C GLU A 22 10.14 31.11 -8.24
N ALA A 23 9.52 30.18 -8.98
CA ALA A 23 8.13 30.36 -9.45
C ALA A 23 7.45 29.06 -9.94
N GLN A 24 7.86 27.87 -9.50
CA GLN A 24 7.23 26.61 -9.97
C GLN A 24 6.90 25.57 -8.88
N ASN A 25 7.09 25.88 -7.59
CA ASN A 25 6.76 24.93 -6.52
C ASN A 25 5.28 24.93 -6.08
N ALA A 26 4.52 25.99 -6.36
CA ALA A 26 3.12 26.07 -5.90
C ALA A 26 2.12 25.26 -6.75
N GLN A 27 2.41 25.02 -8.04
CA GLN A 27 1.45 24.38 -8.94
C GLN A 27 1.53 22.84 -8.95
N ARG A 28 2.67 22.24 -8.55
CA ARG A 28 2.84 20.77 -8.56
C ARG A 28 2.32 20.07 -7.30
N GLN A 29 2.08 20.80 -6.20
CA GLN A 29 1.57 20.21 -4.96
C GLN A 29 0.07 19.81 -5.02
N GLY A 30 -0.69 20.31 -5.99
CA GLY A 30 -2.13 20.02 -6.08
C GLY A 30 -2.48 18.69 -6.77
N THR A 31 -1.59 18.17 -7.63
CA THR A 31 -1.85 16.92 -8.37
C THR A 31 -1.29 15.68 -7.68
N ASP A 32 -0.21 15.82 -6.93
CA ASP A 32 0.41 14.70 -6.22
C ASP A 32 -0.42 14.28 -5.00
N ALA A 33 -1.01 15.23 -4.25
CA ALA A 33 -1.86 14.91 -3.10
C ALA A 33 -3.09 14.06 -3.49
N ALA A 34 -3.78 14.41 -4.58
CA ALA A 34 -4.94 13.66 -5.06
C ALA A 34 -4.56 12.27 -5.62
N ALA A 35 -3.39 12.14 -6.23
CA ALA A 35 -2.87 10.85 -6.70
C ALA A 35 -2.42 9.95 -5.54
N VAL A 36 -1.82 10.52 -4.49
CA VAL A 36 -1.42 9.79 -3.28
C VAL A 36 -2.67 9.34 -2.50
N GLU A 37 -3.71 10.17 -2.37
CA GLU A 37 -4.98 9.75 -1.75
C GLU A 37 -5.69 8.63 -2.55
N ALA A 38 -5.66 8.68 -3.89
CA ALA A 38 -6.23 7.62 -4.72
C ALA A 38 -5.43 6.30 -4.66
N VAL A 39 -4.12 6.38 -4.41
CA VAL A 39 -3.23 5.22 -4.25
C VAL A 39 -3.33 4.62 -2.84
N GLU A 40 -3.47 5.44 -1.79
CA GLU A 40 -3.75 4.95 -0.42
C GLU A 40 -5.15 4.33 -0.29
N ALA A 41 -6.16 4.84 -0.99
CA ALA A 41 -7.51 4.25 -1.03
C ALA A 41 -7.54 2.87 -1.69
N ARG A 42 -6.49 2.50 -2.43
CA ARG A 42 -6.30 1.16 -3.00
C ARG A 42 -5.41 0.26 -2.14
N SER A 43 -5.30 0.57 -0.84
CA SER A 43 -4.87 -0.35 0.21
C SER A 43 -5.27 -1.77 -0.17
N GLU A 44 -4.28 -2.66 -0.33
CA GLU A 44 -4.47 -3.98 -0.90
C GLU A 44 -5.63 -4.69 -0.19
N ARG A 45 -6.73 -4.95 -0.92
CA ARG A 45 -7.90 -5.66 -0.39
C ARG A 45 -7.51 -7.11 -0.17
N VAL A 46 -7.00 -7.41 1.03
CA VAL A 46 -6.56 -8.76 1.39
C VAL A 46 -7.77 -9.64 1.66
N VAL A 47 -7.82 -10.77 0.96
CA VAL A 47 -8.84 -11.81 1.17
C VAL A 47 -8.15 -13.15 1.41
N TYR A 48 -8.51 -13.80 2.51
CA TYR A 48 -8.07 -15.15 2.84
C TYR A 48 -9.12 -16.17 2.45
N VAL A 49 -8.67 -17.37 2.07
CA VAL A 49 -9.56 -18.51 1.88
C VAL A 49 -9.81 -19.15 3.24
N CYS A 50 -11.06 -19.12 3.68
CA CYS A 50 -11.49 -19.63 4.98
C CYS A 50 -12.60 -20.67 4.79
N ASP A 51 -12.52 -21.78 5.51
CA ASP A 51 -13.68 -22.64 5.75
C ASP A 51 -14.63 -21.99 6.79
N ARG A 52 -15.82 -22.57 6.98
CA ARG A 52 -16.86 -22.06 7.91
C ARG A 52 -16.82 -22.70 9.30
N SER A 53 -15.72 -23.37 9.66
CA SER A 53 -15.55 -23.96 10.97
C SER A 53 -15.32 -22.91 12.04
N ASP A 54 -15.65 -23.28 13.28
CA ASP A 54 -15.41 -22.43 14.44
C ASP A 54 -13.92 -22.25 14.71
N GLU A 55 -13.12 -23.26 14.41
CA GLU A 55 -11.66 -23.24 14.56
C GLU A 55 -11.03 -22.17 13.67
N THR A 56 -11.39 -22.15 12.38
CA THR A 56 -10.89 -21.18 11.41
C THR A 56 -11.35 -19.77 11.76
N ARG A 57 -12.63 -19.60 12.13
CA ARG A 57 -13.16 -18.31 12.59
C ARG A 57 -12.39 -17.78 13.80
N ARG A 58 -12.21 -18.59 14.84
CA ARG A 58 -11.47 -18.17 16.04
C ARG A 58 -10.01 -17.84 15.73
N SER A 59 -9.38 -18.57 14.81
CA SER A 59 -7.99 -18.29 14.40
C SER A 59 -7.87 -16.96 13.66
N PHE A 60 -8.83 -16.67 12.79
CA PHE A 60 -8.92 -15.40 12.09
C PHE A 60 -9.17 -14.25 13.07
N GLU A 61 -10.13 -14.41 13.98
CA GLU A 61 -10.53 -13.39 14.96
C GLU A 61 -9.41 -12.97 15.90
N ARG A 62 -8.53 -13.90 16.30
CA ARG A 62 -7.36 -13.58 17.12
C ARG A 62 -6.33 -12.70 16.41
N GLN A 63 -6.24 -12.78 15.08
CA GLN A 63 -5.21 -12.11 14.29
C GLN A 63 -5.71 -10.81 13.67
N TYR A 64 -6.92 -10.81 13.13
CA TYR A 64 -7.44 -9.75 12.28
C TYR A 64 -8.74 -9.13 12.78
N GLY A 65 -9.33 -9.67 13.86
CA GLY A 65 -10.65 -9.29 14.34
C GLY A 65 -11.78 -10.01 13.57
N GLU A 66 -12.98 -9.44 13.61
CA GLU A 66 -14.20 -10.11 13.12
C GLU A 66 -14.04 -10.77 11.75
N ALA A 67 -14.36 -12.06 11.66
CA ALA A 67 -14.30 -12.81 10.41
C ALA A 67 -15.51 -12.48 9.51
N LYS A 68 -15.33 -11.54 8.58
CA LYS A 68 -16.36 -11.18 7.59
C LYS A 68 -16.14 -11.92 6.28
N PHE A 69 -17.19 -12.61 5.80
CA PHE A 69 -17.15 -13.32 4.52
C PHE A 69 -17.59 -12.41 3.37
N VAL A 70 -16.90 -12.50 2.25
CA VAL A 70 -17.24 -11.82 0.98
C VAL A 70 -17.33 -12.79 -0.18
N THR A 71 -18.07 -12.38 -1.20
CA THR A 71 -18.15 -13.03 -2.51
C THR A 71 -16.99 -12.61 -3.42
N ALA A 72 -16.79 -13.37 -4.50
CA ALA A 72 -15.84 -13.04 -5.55
C ALA A 72 -16.15 -11.67 -6.19
N GLU A 73 -17.43 -11.40 -6.44
CA GLU A 73 -17.88 -10.12 -6.98
C GLU A 73 -17.60 -8.94 -6.05
N GLU A 74 -17.90 -9.08 -4.76
CA GLU A 74 -17.61 -8.04 -3.77
C GLU A 74 -16.11 -7.79 -3.65
N ALA A 75 -15.31 -8.87 -3.59
CA ALA A 75 -13.86 -8.79 -3.55
C ALA A 75 -13.28 -8.09 -4.79
N LEU A 76 -13.80 -8.38 -5.98
CA LEU A 76 -13.36 -7.76 -7.23
C LEU A 76 -13.76 -6.28 -7.32
N ASN A 77 -15.04 -5.98 -7.07
CA ASN A 77 -15.61 -4.64 -7.26
C ASN A 77 -15.31 -3.69 -6.10
N GLY A 78 -14.92 -4.21 -4.94
CA GLY A 78 -14.68 -3.39 -3.76
C GLY A 78 -15.95 -2.84 -3.14
N THR A 79 -17.10 -3.48 -3.41
CA THR A 79 -18.43 -3.03 -2.96
C THR A 79 -18.76 -3.46 -1.54
N ALA A 80 -17.94 -4.31 -0.94
CA ALA A 80 -18.08 -4.63 0.47
C ALA A 80 -17.76 -3.37 1.30
N GLU A 81 -18.45 -3.15 2.42
CA GLU A 81 -18.19 -2.02 3.34
C GLU A 81 -16.68 -1.85 3.63
N ALA A 82 -16.25 -0.64 4.01
CA ALA A 82 -14.84 -0.28 4.17
C ALA A 82 -13.91 -1.43 4.62
N TRP A 83 -12.88 -1.73 3.81
CA TRP A 83 -11.83 -2.72 4.10
C TRP A 83 -10.91 -2.21 5.20
N SER A 84 -11.41 -2.21 6.44
CA SER A 84 -10.64 -1.88 7.63
C SER A 84 -9.81 -3.06 8.15
N ALA A 85 -10.12 -4.28 7.69
CA ALA A 85 -9.41 -5.51 8.01
C ALA A 85 -9.47 -6.49 6.83
N PRO A 86 -8.57 -7.49 6.78
CA PRO A 86 -8.70 -8.60 5.84
C PRO A 86 -10.06 -9.29 5.97
N ARG A 87 -10.51 -9.91 4.88
CA ARG A 87 -11.79 -10.64 4.86
C ARG A 87 -11.61 -12.11 4.50
N CYS A 88 -12.59 -12.92 4.84
CA CYS A 88 -12.66 -14.32 4.45
C CYS A 88 -13.46 -14.51 3.16
N MET A 89 -13.14 -15.54 2.42
CA MET A 89 -13.89 -16.00 1.25
C MET A 89 -13.85 -17.53 1.23
N THR A 90 -14.92 -18.17 0.76
CA THR A 90 -14.93 -19.64 0.65
C THR A 90 -14.10 -20.10 -0.55
N GLU A 91 -13.66 -21.36 -0.54
CA GLU A 91 -12.88 -21.93 -1.64
C GLU A 91 -13.60 -21.81 -3.00
N GLY A 92 -14.92 -22.04 -3.04
CA GLY A 92 -15.71 -21.89 -4.27
C GLY A 92 -15.75 -20.44 -4.78
N GLN A 93 -15.78 -19.45 -3.88
CA GLN A 93 -15.71 -18.05 -4.26
C GLN A 93 -14.29 -17.65 -4.67
N ALA A 94 -13.25 -18.23 -4.06
CA ALA A 94 -11.87 -18.01 -4.47
C ALA A 94 -11.62 -18.50 -5.91
N GLN A 95 -12.10 -19.70 -6.26
CA GLN A 95 -12.04 -20.21 -7.64
C GLN A 95 -12.77 -19.28 -8.62
N LYS A 96 -13.95 -18.79 -8.22
CA LYS A 96 -14.72 -17.83 -9.03
C LYS A 96 -13.97 -16.51 -9.20
N LEU A 97 -13.31 -15.99 -8.16
CA LEU A 97 -12.51 -14.77 -8.23
C LEU A 97 -11.36 -14.93 -9.23
N THR A 98 -10.64 -16.05 -9.17
CA THR A 98 -9.57 -16.35 -10.14
C THR A 98 -10.10 -16.35 -11.57
N ALA A 99 -11.26 -16.98 -11.82
CA ALA A 99 -11.87 -17.01 -13.15
C ALA A 99 -12.34 -15.62 -13.65
N LEU A 100 -12.77 -14.74 -12.73
CA LEU A 100 -13.14 -13.36 -13.06
C LEU A 100 -11.91 -12.49 -13.37
N MET A 101 -10.79 -12.71 -12.67
CA MET A 101 -9.56 -11.95 -12.87
C MET A 101 -8.78 -12.36 -14.13
N SER A 102 -9.00 -13.59 -14.62
CA SER A 102 -8.34 -14.10 -15.84
C SER A 102 -9.05 -13.73 -17.15
N ARG A 103 -10.16 -12.98 -17.08
CA ARG A 103 -10.96 -12.58 -18.23
C ARG A 103 -10.52 -11.21 -18.74
#